data_AF-A0A962NH75-F1
#
_entry.id   AF-A0A962NH75-F1
#
_cell.length_a   1.000
_cell.length_b   1.000
_cell.length_c   1.000
_cell.angle_alpha   90.00
_cell.angle_beta   90.00
_cell.angle_gamma   90.00
#
_symmetry.space_group_name_H-M   'P 1'
#
loop_
_entity.id
_entity.type
_entity.pdbx_description
1 polymer ?
#
loop_
_entity_poly.entity_id
_entity_poly.type
_entity_poly.pdbx_seq_one_letter_code
_entity_poly.pdbx_strand_id
1 'polypeptide(L)'
;MAFKSVAELEQDWRDNPRWAGVTRPYSAAEVVRLRGTVPVEHSLAKQGSEKLWRYLNTEDWVNALGALTGNMAMQQVKAGLKAIYLSGWQVAADANTAGAMYPDQSLYPVDSVPNVVKRINNALLRADQLNHAEGDDSTDWMQPIVA
;
A
#
# COMPACT_ATOMS: atom_id res chain seq x y z
N MET A 1 8.74 17.95 -2.82
CA MET A 1 10.07 17.35 -3.12
C MET A 1 10.38 17.48 -4.60
N ALA A 2 11.66 17.57 -4.99
CA ALA A 2 12.08 17.55 -6.39
C ALA A 2 12.22 16.11 -6.91
N PHE A 3 12.00 15.89 -8.20
CA PHE A 3 12.28 14.60 -8.82
C PHE A 3 13.78 14.29 -8.84
N LYS A 4 14.17 13.05 -8.56
CA LYS A 4 15.56 12.57 -8.74
C LYS A 4 15.96 12.70 -10.22
N SER A 5 17.11 13.27 -10.53
CA SER A 5 17.74 13.16 -11.86
C SER A 5 18.05 11.69 -12.22
N VAL A 6 18.47 11.45 -13.46
CA VAL A 6 18.90 10.11 -13.91
C VAL A 6 20.04 9.61 -13.01
N ALA A 7 21.07 10.45 -12.78
CA ALA A 7 22.21 10.11 -11.94
C ALA A 7 21.82 9.81 -10.49
N GLU A 8 20.92 10.60 -9.89
CA GLU A 8 20.43 10.34 -8.52
C GLU A 8 19.62 9.05 -8.42
N LEU A 9 18.87 8.69 -9.46
CA LEU A 9 18.10 7.45 -9.50
C LEU A 9 19.02 6.23 -9.69
N GLU A 10 20.04 6.33 -10.54
CA GLU A 10 21.07 5.30 -10.70
C GLU A 10 21.89 5.11 -9.43
N GLN A 11 22.24 6.20 -8.73
CA GLN A 11 22.92 6.13 -7.44
C GLN A 11 22.05 5.41 -6.42
N ASP A 12 20.77 5.79 -6.31
CA ASP A 12 19.83 5.15 -5.39
C ASP A 12 19.69 3.65 -5.69
N TRP A 13 19.54 3.26 -6.96
CA TRP A 13 19.43 1.85 -7.34
C TRP A 13 20.67 1.02 -7.02
N ARG A 14 21.86 1.63 -7.08
CA ARG A 14 23.13 0.95 -6.76
C ARG A 14 23.37 0.81 -5.27
N ASP A 15 23.11 1.87 -4.51
CA ASP A 15 23.59 1.97 -3.12
C ASP A 15 22.53 1.61 -2.09
N ASN A 16 21.25 1.77 -2.43
CA ASN A 16 20.18 1.56 -1.46
C ASN A 16 19.92 0.05 -1.27
N PRO A 17 20.06 -0.50 -0.05
CA PRO A 17 19.86 -1.92 0.21
C PRO A 17 18.45 -2.40 -0.14
N ARG A 18 17.46 -1.49 -0.21
CA ARG A 18 16.10 -1.78 -0.70
C ARG A 18 16.08 -2.42 -2.09
N TRP A 19 17.09 -2.14 -2.92
CA TRP A 19 17.20 -2.58 -4.30
C TRP A 19 18.24 -3.68 -4.51
N ALA A 20 18.87 -4.19 -3.44
CA ALA A 20 19.82 -5.29 -3.54
C ALA A 20 19.14 -6.52 -4.17
N GLY A 21 19.74 -7.06 -5.24
CA GLY A 21 19.21 -8.20 -5.99
C GLY A 21 18.03 -7.88 -6.93
N VAL A 22 17.61 -6.62 -7.08
CA VAL A 22 16.49 -6.23 -7.96
C VAL A 22 16.99 -5.93 -9.38
N THR A 23 16.67 -6.80 -10.33
CA THR A 23 16.94 -6.58 -11.76
C THR A 23 15.86 -5.70 -12.40
N ARG A 24 16.26 -4.72 -13.22
CA ARG A 24 15.36 -3.86 -14.01
C ARG A 24 15.71 -4.01 -15.49
N PRO A 25 14.78 -4.47 -16.35
CA PRO A 25 15.02 -4.57 -17.80
C PRO A 25 14.83 -3.22 -18.51
N TYR A 26 15.09 -2.11 -17.81
CA TYR A 26 14.94 -0.73 -18.27
C TYR A 26 15.90 0.17 -17.50
N SER A 27 16.23 1.32 -18.08
CA SER A 27 17.16 2.32 -17.54
C SER A 27 16.48 3.36 -16.65
N ALA A 28 17.27 4.05 -15.82
CA ALA A 28 16.80 5.22 -15.08
C ALA A 28 16.34 6.35 -16.02
N ALA A 29 16.99 6.50 -17.17
CA ALA A 29 16.62 7.47 -18.21
C ALA A 29 15.19 7.23 -18.74
N GLU A 30 14.78 5.98 -18.93
CA GLU A 30 13.42 5.64 -19.33
C GLU A 30 12.38 5.99 -18.26
N VAL A 31 12.70 5.76 -16.98
CA VAL A 31 11.83 6.17 -15.87
C VAL A 31 11.67 7.69 -15.84
N VAL A 32 12.76 8.44 -15.95
CA VAL A 32 12.74 9.91 -15.98
C VAL A 32 11.97 10.45 -17.19
N ARG A 33 12.08 9.80 -18.36
CA ARG A 33 11.37 10.18 -19.58
C ARG A 33 9.84 10.07 -19.44
N LEU A 34 9.34 9.11 -18.66
CA LEU A 34 7.91 8.79 -18.58
C LEU A 34 7.17 9.48 -17.42
N ARG A 35 7.88 10.04 -16.43
CA ARG A 35 7.25 10.56 -15.20
C ARG A 35 6.60 11.95 -15.30
N GLY A 36 6.75 12.66 -16.41
CA GLY A 36 6.29 14.03 -16.58
C GLY A 36 7.12 15.06 -15.78
N THR A 37 6.60 16.29 -15.67
CA THR A 37 7.30 17.45 -15.06
C THR A 37 6.73 17.87 -13.71
N VAL A 38 5.55 17.38 -13.33
CA VAL A 38 4.88 17.73 -12.07
C VAL A 38 4.97 16.57 -11.08
N PRO A 39 5.62 16.74 -9.91
CA PRO A 39 5.69 15.70 -8.90
C PRO A 39 4.34 15.53 -8.19
N VAL A 40 3.72 14.36 -8.36
CA VAL A 40 2.56 13.92 -7.57
C VAL A 40 3.06 13.06 -6.42
N GLU A 41 2.77 13.45 -5.19
CA GLU A 41 3.23 12.72 -4.00
C GLU A 41 2.21 11.66 -3.57
N HIS A 42 2.68 10.43 -3.41
CA HIS A 42 1.89 9.28 -2.98
C HIS A 42 2.26 8.89 -1.54
N SER A 43 2.02 9.78 -0.59
CA SER A 43 2.52 9.69 0.79
C SER A 43 2.21 8.37 1.47
N LEU A 44 0.97 7.87 1.37
CA LEU A 44 0.55 6.61 2.01
C LEU A 44 1.23 5.40 1.37
N ALA A 45 1.40 5.39 0.05
CA ALA A 45 2.10 4.32 -0.65
C ALA A 45 3.59 4.29 -0.27
N LYS A 46 4.22 5.47 -0.19
CA LYS A 46 5.61 5.59 0.26
C LYS A 46 5.77 5.07 1.69
N GLN A 47 5.01 5.61 2.64
CA GLN A 47 5.08 5.21 4.06
C GLN A 47 4.77 3.72 4.25
N GLY A 48 3.71 3.22 3.61
CA GLY A 48 3.32 1.81 3.70
C GLY A 48 4.39 0.87 3.13
N SER A 49 4.97 1.19 1.96
CA SER A 49 6.02 0.36 1.36
C SER A 49 7.33 0.34 2.16
N GLU A 50 7.72 1.48 2.75
CA GLU A 50 8.89 1.59 3.63
C GLU A 50 8.66 0.81 4.94
N LYS A 51 7.45 0.91 5.52
CA LYS A 51 7.05 0.20 6.74
C LYS A 51 7.01 -1.31 6.52
N LEU A 52 6.38 -1.78 5.44
CA LEU A 52 6.34 -3.20 5.10
C LEU A 52 7.74 -3.77 4.87
N TRP A 53 8.58 -3.05 4.11
CA TRP A 53 9.97 -3.47 3.90
C TRP A 53 10.72 -3.61 5.22
N ARG A 54 10.55 -2.66 6.15
CA ARG A 54 11.14 -2.75 7.49
C ARG A 54 10.65 -4.00 8.22
N TYR A 55 9.34 -4.20 8.33
CA TYR A 55 8.79 -5.35 9.05
C TYR A 55 9.29 -6.68 8.50
N LEU A 56 9.34 -6.85 7.18
CA LEU A 56 9.86 -8.06 6.54
C LEU A 56 11.36 -8.33 6.80
N ASN A 57 12.12 -7.33 7.24
CA ASN A 57 13.55 -7.46 7.52
C ASN A 57 13.88 -7.45 9.03
N THR A 58 12.93 -7.10 9.90
CA THR A 58 13.17 -6.95 11.35
C THR A 58 12.29 -7.84 12.22
N GLU A 59 11.15 -8.29 11.72
CA GLU A 59 10.24 -9.20 12.43
C GLU A 59 10.50 -10.64 12.00
N ASP A 60 10.22 -11.61 12.88
CA ASP A 60 10.34 -13.04 12.53
C ASP A 60 9.40 -13.43 11.38
N TRP A 61 8.19 -12.86 11.37
CA TRP A 61 7.23 -12.92 10.28
C TRP A 61 6.21 -11.77 10.39
N VAL A 62 5.46 -11.54 9.31
CA VAL A 62 4.32 -10.61 9.29
C VAL A 62 3.09 -11.38 8.81
N ASN A 63 2.13 -11.59 9.71
CA ASN A 63 0.85 -12.19 9.37
C ASN A 63 -0.21 -11.12 9.03
N ALA A 64 -1.18 -11.48 8.20
CA ALA A 64 -2.28 -10.61 7.80
C ALA A 64 -3.56 -11.43 7.60
N LEU A 65 -4.70 -10.75 7.65
CA LEU A 65 -6.02 -11.32 7.35
C LEU A 65 -6.65 -10.57 6.16
N GLY A 66 -7.47 -11.27 5.38
CA GLY A 66 -8.21 -10.69 4.26
C GLY A 66 -9.23 -9.64 4.73
N ALA A 67 -9.15 -8.41 4.20
CA ALA A 67 -10.11 -7.34 4.46
C ALA A 67 -10.76 -6.87 3.15
N LEU A 68 -12.09 -6.95 3.07
CA LEU A 68 -12.90 -6.44 1.95
C LEU A 68 -13.64 -5.13 2.27
N THR A 69 -13.50 -4.61 3.50
CA THR A 69 -14.05 -3.32 3.93
C THR A 69 -13.06 -2.56 4.81
N GLY A 70 -13.24 -1.24 4.90
CA GLY A 70 -12.41 -0.39 5.78
C GLY A 70 -12.56 -0.72 7.27
N ASN A 71 -13.75 -1.12 7.73
CA ASN A 71 -13.97 -1.49 9.14
C ASN A 71 -13.25 -2.79 9.51
N MET A 72 -13.23 -3.78 8.61
CA MET A 72 -12.44 -5.01 8.83
C MET A 72 -10.96 -4.68 9.04
N ALA A 73 -10.38 -3.87 8.15
CA ALA A 73 -9.00 -3.45 8.26
C ALA A 73 -8.73 -2.64 9.54
N MET A 74 -9.60 -1.69 9.89
CA MET A 74 -9.46 -0.91 11.13
C MET A 74 -9.48 -1.81 12.38
N GLN A 75 -10.37 -2.82 12.44
CA GLN A 75 -10.39 -3.76 13.57
C GLN A 75 -9.17 -4.69 13.59
N GLN A 76 -8.64 -5.09 12.43
CA GLN A 76 -7.40 -5.86 12.33
C GLN A 76 -6.21 -5.08 12.93
N VAL A 77 -6.09 -3.79 12.61
CA VAL A 77 -5.05 -2.93 13.20
C VAL A 77 -5.27 -2.75 14.70
N LYS A 78 -6.52 -2.50 15.13
CA LYS A 78 -6.87 -2.40 16.55
C LYS A 78 -6.57 -3.68 17.33
N ALA A 79 -6.68 -4.85 16.69
CA ALA A 79 -6.33 -6.14 17.26
C ALA A 79 -4.81 -6.42 17.29
N GLY A 80 -3.98 -5.52 16.75
CA GLY A 80 -2.53 -5.60 16.80
C GLY A 80 -1.87 -6.17 15.53
N LEU A 81 -2.60 -6.37 14.42
CA LEU A 81 -1.97 -6.80 13.17
C LEU A 81 -1.14 -5.67 12.54
N LYS A 82 0.03 -6.04 12.00
CA LYS A 82 1.01 -5.13 11.37
C LYS A 82 0.86 -5.02 9.85
N ALA A 83 -0.12 -5.70 9.26
CA ALA A 83 -0.39 -5.64 7.82
C ALA A 83 -1.82 -6.08 7.51
N ILE A 84 -2.34 -5.57 6.38
CA ILE A 84 -3.67 -5.89 5.86
C ILE A 84 -3.49 -6.60 4.52
N TYR A 85 -4.16 -7.74 4.35
CA TYR A 85 -4.22 -8.44 3.06
C TYR A 85 -5.53 -8.08 2.36
N LEU A 86 -5.46 -7.68 1.09
CA LEU A 86 -6.63 -7.39 0.27
C LEU A 86 -6.75 -8.48 -0.80
N SER A 87 -7.70 -9.39 -0.58
CA SER A 87 -7.90 -10.54 -1.45
C SER A 87 -8.69 -10.18 -2.71
N GLY A 88 -8.12 -10.43 -3.90
CA GLY A 88 -8.86 -10.34 -5.17
C GLY A 88 -10.11 -11.22 -5.21
N TRP A 89 -10.04 -12.41 -4.61
CA TRP A 89 -11.20 -13.31 -4.45
C TRP A 89 -12.32 -12.66 -3.64
N GLN A 90 -12.02 -12.02 -2.51
CA GLN A 90 -13.04 -11.35 -1.69
C GLN A 90 -13.65 -10.14 -2.43
N VAL A 91 -12.84 -9.44 -3.24
CA VAL A 91 -13.33 -8.35 -4.10
C VAL A 91 -14.27 -8.88 -5.18
N ALA A 92 -13.91 -9.98 -5.85
CA ALA A 92 -14.79 -10.65 -6.80
C ALA A 92 -16.12 -11.05 -6.16
N ALA A 93 -16.07 -11.63 -4.96
CA ALA A 93 -17.25 -12.14 -4.29
C ALA A 93 -18.21 -11.04 -3.82
N ASP A 94 -17.72 -9.93 -3.25
CA ASP A 94 -18.59 -9.03 -2.47
C ASP A 94 -18.15 -7.55 -2.37
N ALA A 95 -17.11 -7.10 -3.10
CA ALA A 95 -16.62 -5.72 -2.97
C ALA A 95 -16.14 -5.05 -4.27
N ASN A 96 -16.53 -5.59 -5.43
CA ASN A 96 -16.16 -5.04 -6.72
C ASN A 96 -17.09 -3.91 -7.20
N THR A 97 -16.60 -3.11 -8.15
CA THR A 97 -17.29 -1.94 -8.69
C THR A 97 -18.43 -2.27 -9.64
N ALA A 98 -18.55 -3.52 -10.12
CA ALA A 98 -19.71 -3.96 -10.88
C ALA A 98 -20.93 -4.26 -9.99
N GLY A 99 -20.75 -4.33 -8.66
CA GLY A 99 -21.85 -4.58 -7.71
C GLY A 99 -22.48 -5.97 -7.84
N ALA A 100 -21.75 -6.93 -8.42
CA ALA A 100 -22.21 -8.30 -8.63
C ALA A 100 -21.30 -9.29 -7.91
N MET A 101 -21.87 -10.42 -7.50
CA MET A 101 -21.08 -11.54 -6.96
C MET A 101 -20.42 -12.31 -8.11
N TYR A 102 -19.10 -12.48 -8.06
CA TYR A 102 -18.32 -13.28 -9.02
C TYR A 102 -17.48 -14.36 -8.34
N PRO A 103 -17.17 -15.46 -9.06
CA PRO A 103 -16.03 -16.31 -8.72
C PRO A 103 -14.70 -15.61 -9.05
N ASP A 104 -13.59 -16.17 -8.55
CA ASP A 104 -12.23 -15.66 -8.82
C ASP A 104 -11.73 -16.09 -10.19
N GLN A 105 -12.26 -15.42 -11.22
CA GLN A 105 -11.90 -15.60 -12.64
C GLN A 105 -11.67 -14.26 -13.34
N SER A 106 -11.25 -13.23 -12.59
CA SER A 106 -10.95 -11.89 -13.10
C SER A 106 -12.11 -11.24 -13.89
N LEU A 107 -13.35 -11.49 -13.48
CA LEU A 107 -14.56 -11.00 -14.16
C LEU A 107 -14.94 -9.57 -13.79
N TYR A 108 -14.42 -9.06 -12.67
CA TYR A 108 -14.75 -7.74 -12.15
C TYR A 108 -13.91 -6.62 -12.82
N PRO A 109 -14.39 -5.37 -12.82
CA PRO A 109 -13.64 -4.26 -13.41
C PRO A 109 -12.30 -4.01 -12.70
N VAL A 110 -11.24 -3.73 -13.48
CA VAL A 110 -9.84 -3.65 -13.00
C VAL A 110 -9.60 -2.62 -11.90
N ASP A 111 -10.46 -1.61 -11.77
CA ASP A 111 -10.38 -0.58 -10.74
C ASP A 111 -10.94 -1.01 -9.37
N SER A 112 -11.55 -2.20 -9.28
CA SER A 112 -12.19 -2.70 -8.06
C SER A 112 -11.23 -2.80 -6.87
N VAL A 113 -10.09 -3.49 -7.04
CA VAL A 113 -9.08 -3.63 -5.98
C VAL A 113 -8.51 -2.26 -5.58
N PRO A 114 -8.05 -1.39 -6.50
CA PRO A 114 -7.64 -0.03 -6.17
C PRO A 114 -8.68 0.78 -5.36
N ASN A 115 -9.96 0.66 -5.68
CA ASN A 115 -11.03 1.33 -4.93
C ASN A 115 -11.15 0.79 -3.49
N VAL A 116 -10.97 -0.51 -3.29
CA VAL A 116 -10.96 -1.12 -1.94
C VAL A 116 -9.69 -0.70 -1.16
N VAL A 117 -8.52 -0.62 -1.81
CA VAL A 117 -7.29 -0.06 -1.20
C VAL A 117 -7.54 1.37 -0.70
N LYS A 118 -8.17 2.22 -1.53
CA LYS A 118 -8.51 3.59 -1.15
C LYS A 118 -9.51 3.62 0.01
N ARG A 119 -10.53 2.76 0.00
CA ARG A 119 -11.52 2.66 1.07
C ARG A 119 -10.89 2.25 2.41
N ILE A 120 -9.95 1.30 2.40
CA ILE A 120 -9.23 0.87 3.59
C ILE A 120 -8.36 2.02 4.13
N ASN A 121 -7.53 2.65 3.28
CA ASN A 121 -6.72 3.79 3.69
C ASN A 121 -7.57 4.93 4.30
N ASN A 122 -8.71 5.25 3.70
CA ASN A 122 -9.62 6.27 4.25
C ASN A 122 -10.19 5.90 5.64
N ALA A 123 -10.46 4.62 5.89
CA ALA A 123 -10.94 4.17 7.20
C ALA A 123 -9.84 4.25 8.26
N LEU A 124 -8.61 3.85 7.93
CA LEU A 124 -7.46 3.96 8.82
C LEU A 124 -7.11 5.43 9.11
N LEU A 125 -7.12 6.30 8.09
CA LEU A 125 -6.94 7.74 8.27
C LEU A 125 -8.02 8.35 9.16
N ARG A 126 -9.27 7.87 9.07
CA ARG A 126 -10.33 8.35 9.97
C ARG A 126 -10.07 7.93 11.42
N ALA A 127 -9.63 6.68 11.63
CA ALA A 127 -9.29 6.20 12.97
C ALA A 127 -8.12 7.01 13.55
N ASP A 128 -7.07 7.23 12.76
CA ASP A 128 -5.93 8.10 13.08
C ASP A 128 -6.36 9.51 13.50
N GLN A 129 -7.20 10.17 12.68
CA GLN A 129 -7.70 11.52 12.96
C GLN A 129 -8.49 11.61 14.27
N LEU A 130 -9.32 10.61 14.58
CA LEU A 130 -10.11 10.59 15.81
C LEU A 130 -9.21 10.41 17.04
N ASN A 131 -8.34 9.42 16.99
CA ASN A 131 -7.38 9.12 18.05
C ASN A 131 -6.46 10.32 18.35
N HIS A 132 -5.90 10.93 17.30
CA HIS A 132 -5.08 12.13 17.44
C HIS A 132 -5.87 13.30 18.06
N ALA A 133 -7.12 13.51 17.64
CA ALA A 133 -7.98 14.56 18.19
C ALA A 133 -8.34 14.33 19.67
N GLU A 134 -8.37 13.08 20.12
CA GLU A 134 -8.59 12.68 21.52
C GLU A 134 -7.29 12.67 22.35
N GLY A 135 -6.14 12.94 21.72
CA GLY A 135 -4.84 12.96 22.38
C GLY A 135 -4.21 11.59 22.58
N ASP A 136 -4.63 10.58 21.81
CA ASP A 136 -4.11 9.21 21.86
C ASP A 136 -3.43 8.80 20.55
N ASP A 137 -2.10 8.95 20.48
CA ASP A 137 -1.27 8.51 19.36
C ASP A 137 -0.64 7.11 19.59
N SER A 138 -1.16 6.32 20.53
CA SER A 138 -0.56 5.01 20.90
C SER A 138 -0.68 3.95 19.82
N THR A 139 -1.67 4.07 18.93
CA THR A 139 -1.92 3.13 17.85
C THR A 139 -1.42 3.69 16.53
N ASP A 140 -0.48 2.98 15.91
CA ASP A 140 -0.08 3.25 14.53
C ASP A 140 -1.14 2.72 13.55
N TRP A 141 -2.11 3.58 13.19
CA TRP A 141 -3.24 3.18 12.36
C TRP A 141 -2.87 2.87 10.92
N MET A 142 -1.83 3.52 10.39
CA MET A 142 -1.48 3.45 8.97
C MET A 142 -0.61 2.22 8.66
N GLN A 143 -1.20 1.03 8.80
CA GLN A 143 -0.55 -0.25 8.49
C GLN A 143 -0.50 -0.51 6.97
N PRO A 144 0.54 -1.22 6.46
CA PRO A 144 0.68 -1.50 5.05
C PRO A 144 -0.41 -2.43 4.53
N ILE A 145 -0.86 -2.17 3.29
CA ILE A 145 -1.81 -3.01 2.56
C ILE A 145 -1.05 -3.77 1.48
N VAL A 146 -1.19 -5.09 1.47
CA VAL A 146 -0.74 -5.97 0.38
C VAL A 146 -1.96 -6.36 -0.44
N ALA A 147 -2.00 -5.95 -1.71
CA ALA A 147 -3.13 -6.11 -2.61
C ALA A 147 -2.69 -6.77 -3.93
#